data_AF-A0A357VRW8-F1
#
_entry.id   AF-A0A357VRW8-F1
#
_cell.length_a   1.000
_cell.length_b   1.000
_cell.length_c   1.000
_cell.angle_alpha   90.00
_cell.angle_beta   90.00
_cell.angle_gamma   90.00
#
_symmetry.space_group_name_H-M   'P 1'
#
loop_
_entity.id
_entity.type
_entity.pdbx_description
1 polymer ?
#
loop_
_entity_poly.entity_id
_entity_poly.type
_entity_poly.pdbx_seq_one_letter_code
_entity_poly.pdbx_strand_id
1 'polypeptide(L)' 'MESQSFLYNAVVNYGYIALFLVLAYEGTGLPGPVQILFFAAAYLAVKGEMNLVAIVLVAALGNVTGNVIGYLVGYYKG' A
#
# COMPACT_ATOMS: atom_id res chain seq x y z
N MET A 1 20.78 -14.87 13.31
CA MET A 1 20.90 -13.42 13.06
C MET A 1 20.62 -13.06 11.61
N GLU A 2 21.01 -13.90 10.63
CA GLU A 2 20.80 -13.67 9.20
C GLU A 2 19.33 -13.66 8.75
N SER A 3 18.47 -14.52 9.33
CA SER A 3 17.04 -14.58 8.96
C SER A 3 16.25 -13.32 9.34
N GLN A 4 16.62 -12.65 10.43
CA GLN A 4 15.97 -11.42 10.89
C GLN A 4 16.27 -10.26 9.92
N SER A 5 17.49 -10.21 9.38
CA SER A 5 17.92 -9.22 8.39
C SER A 5 17.21 -9.39 7.04
N PHE A 6 16.97 -10.63 6.62
CA PHE A 6 16.22 -10.90 5.38
C PHE A 6 14.77 -10.45 5.50
N LEU A 7 14.08 -10.84 6.58
CA LEU A 7 12.68 -10.45 6.81
C LEU A 7 12.53 -8.93 6.94
N TYR A 8 13.45 -8.29 7.64
CA TYR A 8 13.48 -6.84 7.79
C TYR A 8 13.64 -6.13 6.43
N ASN A 9 14.63 -6.53 5.62
CA ASN A 9 14.82 -5.97 4.28
C ASN A 9 13.62 -6.26 3.36
N ALA A 10 12.99 -7.43 3.48
CA ALA A 10 11.79 -7.74 2.74
C ALA A 10 10.64 -6.78 3.13
N VAL A 11 10.41 -6.55 4.43
CA VAL A 11 9.36 -5.62 4.87
C VAL A 11 9.61 -4.19 4.39
N VAL A 12 10.85 -3.71 4.44
CA VAL A 12 11.19 -2.35 3.99
C VAL A 12 11.02 -2.19 2.48
N ASN A 13 11.52 -3.14 1.69
CA ASN A 13 11.47 -3.06 0.22
C ASN A 13 10.07 -3.39 -0.33
N TYR A 14 9.38 -4.36 0.24
CA TYR A 14 8.02 -4.73 -0.18
C TYR A 14 6.95 -3.90 0.50
N GLY A 15 7.25 -3.12 1.55
CA GLY A 15 6.27 -2.32 2.29
C GLY A 15 5.53 -1.31 1.41
N TYR A 16 6.26 -0.61 0.54
CA TYR A 16 5.65 0.31 -0.43
C TYR A 16 4.85 -0.44 -1.51
N ILE A 17 5.37 -1.54 -2.03
CA ILE A 17 4.68 -2.34 -3.05
C ILE A 17 3.38 -2.92 -2.47
N ALA A 18 3.43 -3.47 -1.26
CA ALA A 18 2.27 -4.00 -0.56
C ALA A 18 1.24 -2.90 -0.27
N LEU A 19 1.69 -1.72 0.18
CA LEU A 19 0.83 -0.56 0.34
C LEU A 19 0.15 -0.18 -0.98
N PHE A 20 0.91 -0.08 -2.07
CA PHE A 20 0.34 0.22 -3.38
C PHE A 20 -0.73 -0.80 -3.80
N LEU A 21 -0.41 -2.10 -3.73
CA LEU A 21 -1.30 -3.17 -4.20
C LEU A 21 -2.58 -3.26 -3.37
N VAL A 22 -2.47 -3.13 -2.04
CA VAL A 22 -3.65 -3.17 -1.18
C VAL A 22 -4.54 -1.96 -1.40
N LEU A 23 -3.96 -0.76 -1.57
CA LEU A 23 -4.73 0.46 -1.84
C LEU A 23 -5.30 0.46 -3.27
N ALA A 24 -4.61 -0.13 -4.24
CA ALA A 24 -5.14 -0.33 -5.58
C ALA A 24 -6.30 -1.33 -5.60
N TYR A 25 -6.24 -2.38 -4.80
CA TYR A 25 -7.36 -3.31 -4.61
C TYR A 25 -8.54 -2.63 -3.90
N GLU A 26 -8.29 -1.90 -2.81
CA GLU A 26 -9.35 -1.23 -2.06
C GLU A 26 -10.01 -0.10 -2.86
N GLY A 27 -9.23 0.65 -3.64
CA GLY A 27 -9.73 1.67 -4.56
C GLY A 27 -10.68 1.14 -5.65
N THR A 28 -10.74 -0.18 -5.90
CA THR A 28 -11.80 -0.71 -6.79
C THR A 28 -13.18 -0.75 -6.14
N GLY A 29 -13.30 -0.36 -4.86
CA GLY A 29 -14.52 -0.45 -4.05
C GLY A 29 -14.65 -1.76 -3.27
N LEU A 30 -13.62 -2.62 -3.30
CA LEU A 30 -13.59 -3.86 -2.53
C LEU A 30 -13.07 -3.59 -1.11
N PRO A 31 -13.61 -4.27 -0.07
CA PRO A 31 -13.17 -4.03 1.29
C PRO A 31 -11.73 -4.53 1.49
N GLY A 32 -10.87 -3.65 2.01
CA GLY A 32 -9.48 -3.96 2.37
C GLY A 32 -9.11 -3.45 3.78
N PRO A 33 -8.12 -4.03 4.46
CA PRO A 33 -7.72 -3.65 5.82
C PRO A 33 -6.88 -2.36 5.86
N VAL A 34 -7.40 -1.27 5.28
CA VAL A 34 -6.63 -0.05 4.98
C VAL A 34 -6.12 0.66 6.25
N GLN A 35 -6.91 0.71 7.32
CA GLN A 35 -6.50 1.37 8.57
C GLN A 35 -5.28 0.68 9.19
N ILE A 36 -5.28 -0.66 9.22
CA ILE A 36 -4.19 -1.45 9.80
C ILE A 36 -2.91 -1.24 8.97
N LEU A 37 -3.02 -1.19 7.64
CA LEU A 37 -1.87 -0.91 6.77
C LEU A 37 -1.28 0.48 7.03
N PHE A 38 -2.12 1.51 7.15
CA PHE A 38 -1.63 2.86 7.45
C PHE A 38 -0.98 2.95 8.83
N PHE A 39 -1.52 2.26 9.85
CA PHE A 39 -0.86 2.18 11.16
C PHE A 39 0.51 1.50 11.07
N ALA A 40 0.63 0.41 10.33
CA ALA A 40 1.91 -0.27 10.12
C ALA A 40 2.92 0.62 9.37
N ALA A 41 2.49 1.28 8.29
CA ALA A 41 3.33 2.20 7.51
C ALA A 41 3.78 3.40 8.36
N ALA A 42 2.88 3.99 9.15
CA ALA A 42 3.19 5.08 10.06
C ALA A 42 4.19 4.65 11.14
N TYR A 43 4.02 3.46 11.72
CA TYR A 43 4.97 2.92 12.69
C TYR A 43 6.37 2.73 12.11
N LEU A 44 6.46 2.19 10.89
CA LEU A 44 7.72 2.04 10.17
C LEU A 44 8.34 3.40 9.80
N ALA A 45 7.50 4.40 9.50
CA ALA A 45 7.97 5.76 9.25
C ALA A 45 8.61 6.40 10.49
N VAL A 46 7.99 6.23 11.67
CA VAL A 46 8.55 6.70 12.94
C VAL A 46 9.88 6.03 13.27
N LYS A 47 10.06 4.76 12.88
CA LYS A 47 11.33 4.04 13.04
C LYS A 47 12.41 4.45 12.04
N GLY A 48 12.10 5.31 11.05
CA GLY A 48 13.01 5.69 9.98
C GLY A 48 13.15 4.62 8.88
N GLU A 49 12.34 3.57 8.91
CA GLU A 49 12.37 2.46 7.96
C GLU A 49 11.65 2.78 6.65
N MET A 50 10.66 3.66 6.74
CA MET A 50 9.92 4.17 5.59
C MET A 50 9.90 5.69 5.60
N ASN A 51 9.89 6.30 4.42
CA ASN A 51 9.76 7.72 4.25
C ASN A 51 8.27 8.09 4.20
N LEU A 52 7.86 9.03 5.04
CA LEU A 52 6.47 9.46 5.14
C LEU A 52 5.92 10.03 3.81
N VAL A 53 6.73 10.81 3.09
CA VAL A 53 6.35 11.38 1.79
C VAL A 53 6.15 10.26 0.76
N ALA A 54 7.05 9.28 0.74
CA ALA A 54 6.91 8.11 -0.12
C ALA A 54 5.64 7.30 0.21
N ILE A 55 5.33 7.08 1.50
CA ILE A 55 4.09 6.42 1.94
C ILE A 55 2.87 7.14 1.35
N VAL A 56 2.79 8.47 1.51
CA VAL A 56 1.66 9.27 1.02
C VAL A 56 1.53 9.18 -0.49
N LEU A 57 2.62 9.34 -1.23
CA LEU A 57 2.62 9.26 -2.69
C LEU A 57 2.20 7.88 -3.19
N VAL A 58 2.78 6.82 -2.61
CA VAL A 58 2.49 5.44 -2.99
C VAL A 58 1.04 5.06 -2.67
N ALA A 59 0.52 5.46 -1.50
CA ALA A 59 -0.87 5.22 -1.13
C ALA A 59 -1.84 5.96 -2.06
N ALA A 60 -1.55 7.22 -2.38
CA ALA A 60 -2.37 8.02 -3.30
C ALA A 60 -2.38 7.40 -4.71
N LEU A 61 -1.21 7.04 -5.24
CA LEU A 61 -1.09 6.40 -6.55
C LEU A 61 -1.79 5.04 -6.59
N GLY A 62 -1.66 4.23 -5.53
CA GLY A 62 -2.37 2.96 -5.40
C GLY A 62 -3.88 3.16 -5.47
N ASN A 63 -4.42 4.02 -4.59
CA ASN A 63 -5.86 4.28 -4.53
C ASN A 63 -6.40 4.86 -5.85
N VAL A 64 -5.73 5.85 -6.45
CA VAL A 64 -6.14 6.40 -7.76
C VAL A 64 -6.15 5.32 -8.85
N THR A 65 -5.13 4.44 -8.87
CA THR A 65 -5.10 3.31 -9.80
C THR A 65 -6.30 2.39 -9.61
N GLY A 66 -6.63 2.05 -8.36
CA GLY A 66 -7.82 1.27 -8.01
C GLY A 66 -9.12 1.92 -8.48
N ASN A 67 -9.29 3.23 -8.21
CA ASN A 67 -10.47 3.98 -8.61
C ASN A 67 -10.65 4.00 -10.13
N VAL A 68 -9.55 4.18 -10.88
CA VAL A 68 -9.57 4.12 -12.34
C VAL A 68 -9.98 2.72 -12.81
N ILE A 69 -9.41 1.66 -12.23
CA ILE A 69 -9.80 0.28 -12.56
C ILE A 69 -11.28 0.05 -12.27
N GLY A 70 -11.76 0.45 -11.08
CA GLY A 70 -13.16 0.32 -10.68
C GLY A 70 -14.09 1.07 -11.63
N TYR A 71 -13.75 2.30 -12.00
CA TYR A 71 -14.49 3.09 -12.99
C TYR A 71 -14.55 2.41 -14.35
N LEU A 72 -13.41 1.94 -14.88
CA LEU A 72 -13.35 1.26 -16.17
C LEU A 72 -14.18 -0.04 -16.16
N VAL A 73 -14.10 -0.83 -15.09
CA VAL A 73 -14.90 -2.05 -14.93
C VAL A 73 -16.39 -1.71 -14.94
N GLY A 74 -16.81 -0.69 -14.18
CA GLY A 74 -18.21 -0.23 -14.16
C GLY A 74 -18.67 0.32 -15.52
N TYR A 75 -17.81 1.03 -16.23
CA TYR A 75 -18.12 1.61 -17.53
C TYR A 75 -18.29 0.55 -18.64
N TYR A 76 -17.47 -0.50 -18.65
CA TYR A 76 -17.52 -1.52 -19.71
C TYR A 76 -18.45 -2.71 -19.41
N LYS A 77 -18.73 -3.00 -18.14
CA LYS A 77 -19.54 -4.17 -17.72
C LYS A 77 -20.87 -3.81 -17.05
N GLY A 78 -21.12 -2.53 -16.78
CA GLY A 78 -22.36 -2.01 -16.19
C GLY A 78 -23.45 -1.75 -17.21
#